data_AF-A0A4Q3C3Y3-F1
#
_entry.id   AF-A0A4Q3C3Y3-F1
#
_cell.length_a   1.000
_cell.length_b   1.000
_cell.length_c   1.000
_cell.angle_alpha   90.00
_cell.angle_beta   90.00
_cell.angle_gamma   90.00
#
_symmetry.space_group_name_H-M   'P 1'
#
loop_
_entity.id
_entity.type
_entity.pdbx_description
1 polymer ?
#
loop_
_entity_poly.entity_id
_entity_poly.type
_entity_poly.pdbx_seq_one_letter_code
_entity_poly.pdbx_strand_id
1 'polypeptide(L)'
;FARDAITLDYEHEAAMAALCRAQDARDAICDRLLQQAAERWPRKWKALQPMPFRFASWVGYDMDGRTDIGWTTSLRYRLLEKAQRLTRYAEALRDADPAIADKLARAASHTAEMARLFVADLSNPADVSAVANALTADHPDKLVSLEPVIAELESEARSADNDTARKLLVVAASMRADGLGMGWIHFRVNSSQLHNAIRHRIDPEGKLNLASQAALVRMREMLAEARPLKSNFAALAIESSTAVRQFLAMAQILAHIDADTPIRMLVAECEQPTTVLTALYFARLFGIDDKVDVSPLFETETALEHGGRFLDALLAEPAYRAYAARRGRVCIQTGFSDAGRFVGQIPAALAIERLQGRLAEAMTANGLTGVAALIFNTHGESMGRGADYAEALE
;
A
#
# COMPACT_ATOMS: atom_id res chain seq x y z
N PHE A 1 38.03 2.96 -7.34
CA PHE A 1 36.74 2.73 -6.69
C PHE A 1 35.87 1.95 -7.66
N ALA A 2 35.62 0.67 -7.41
CA ALA A 2 34.60 -0.06 -8.16
C ALA A 2 33.25 0.56 -7.78
N ARG A 3 32.41 0.92 -8.77
CA ARG A 3 31.05 1.36 -8.49
C ARG A 3 30.28 0.15 -7.97
N ASP A 4 29.50 0.34 -6.92
CA ASP A 4 28.60 -0.70 -6.40
C ASP A 4 27.67 -1.17 -7.53
N ALA A 5 27.43 -2.48 -7.59
CA ALA A 5 26.45 -3.03 -8.51
C ALA A 5 25.04 -2.64 -8.03
N ILE A 6 24.28 -1.92 -8.85
CA ILE A 6 22.91 -1.51 -8.54
C ILE A 6 22.01 -2.74 -8.72
N THR A 7 21.91 -3.56 -7.67
CA THR A 7 20.97 -4.69 -7.58
C THR A 7 19.66 -4.26 -6.93
N LEU A 8 18.63 -5.07 -7.03
CA LEU A 8 17.38 -4.82 -6.31
C LEU A 8 17.57 -4.83 -4.78
N ASP A 9 18.46 -5.68 -4.25
CA ASP A 9 18.82 -5.68 -2.82
C ASP A 9 19.48 -4.33 -2.43
N TYR A 10 20.36 -3.78 -3.28
CA TYR A 10 20.93 -2.45 -3.08
C TYR A 10 19.86 -1.35 -3.08
N GLU A 11 18.92 -1.37 -4.04
CA GLU A 11 17.80 -0.42 -4.10
C GLU A 11 16.95 -0.50 -2.83
N HIS A 12 16.66 -1.71 -2.35
CA HIS A 12 15.87 -1.94 -1.13
C HIS A 12 16.59 -1.39 0.10
N GLU A 13 17.87 -1.72 0.28
CA GLU A 13 18.70 -1.22 1.38
C GLU A 13 18.77 0.32 1.39
N ALA A 14 18.96 0.94 0.23
CA ALA A 14 18.98 2.40 0.10
C ALA A 14 17.63 3.02 0.49
N ALA A 15 16.51 2.41 0.06
CA ALA A 15 15.17 2.84 0.44
C ALA A 15 14.93 2.67 1.95
N MET A 16 15.36 1.57 2.56
CA MET A 16 15.24 1.34 4.00
C MET A 16 16.03 2.37 4.80
N ALA A 17 17.24 2.72 4.36
CA ALA A 17 18.04 3.75 5.00
C ALA A 17 17.37 5.14 4.92
N ALA A 18 16.75 5.48 3.78
CA ALA A 18 16.00 6.72 3.64
C ALA A 18 14.75 6.75 4.53
N LEU A 19 13.98 5.66 4.55
CA LEU A 19 12.79 5.51 5.40
C LEU A 19 13.15 5.61 6.89
N CYS A 20 14.25 5.02 7.33
CA CYS A 20 14.73 5.15 8.71
C CYS A 20 14.87 6.62 9.12
N ARG A 21 15.61 7.41 8.33
CA ARG A 21 15.83 8.83 8.60
C ARG A 21 14.52 9.63 8.59
N ALA A 22 13.64 9.30 7.66
CA ALA A 22 12.36 9.99 7.51
C ALA A 22 11.41 9.66 8.68
N GLN A 23 11.42 8.42 9.17
CA GLN A 23 10.70 8.01 10.38
C GLN A 23 11.24 8.71 11.63
N ASP A 24 12.57 8.80 11.79
CA ASP A 24 13.19 9.53 12.91
C ASP A 24 12.72 10.99 12.94
N ALA A 25 12.68 11.65 11.77
CA ALA A 25 12.18 13.01 11.64
C ALA A 25 10.69 13.12 12.00
N ARG A 26 9.85 12.18 11.55
CA ARG A 26 8.42 12.15 11.90
C ARG A 26 8.21 11.96 13.40
N ASP A 27 8.96 11.03 14.00
CA ASP A 27 8.83 10.70 15.41
C ASP A 27 9.24 11.91 16.28
N ALA A 28 10.25 12.68 15.86
CA ALA A 28 10.58 13.98 16.46
C ALA A 28 9.47 15.04 16.32
N ILE A 29 8.80 15.11 15.16
CA ILE A 29 7.63 15.99 14.97
C ILE A 29 6.50 15.58 15.91
N CYS A 30 6.20 14.28 16.02
CA CYS A 30 5.17 13.76 16.92
C CYS A 30 5.51 14.08 18.39
N ASP A 31 6.76 13.91 18.82
CA ASP A 31 7.20 14.26 20.17
C ASP A 31 6.96 15.75 20.46
N ARG A 32 7.35 16.63 19.52
CA ARG A 32 7.13 18.07 19.65
C ARG A 32 5.66 18.44 19.70
N LEU A 33 4.82 17.82 18.87
CA LEU A 33 3.37 18.03 18.89
C LEU A 33 2.76 17.61 20.23
N LEU A 34 3.16 16.45 20.76
CA LEU A 34 2.69 15.95 22.05
C LEU A 34 3.18 16.84 23.20
N GLN A 35 4.42 17.33 23.16
CA GLN A 35 4.95 18.28 24.14
C GLN A 35 4.10 19.56 24.16
N GLN A 36 3.88 20.16 23.00
CA GLN A 36 3.07 21.39 22.89
C GLN A 36 1.62 21.15 23.32
N ALA A 37 1.07 19.97 23.00
CA ALA A 37 -0.25 19.60 23.46
C ALA A 37 -0.31 19.43 24.99
N ALA A 38 0.72 18.87 25.61
CA ALA A 38 0.81 18.72 27.06
C ALA A 38 0.88 20.08 27.78
N GLU A 39 1.62 21.04 27.23
CA GLU A 39 1.69 22.41 27.75
C GLU A 39 0.35 23.14 27.62
N ARG A 40 -0.33 23.01 26.47
CA ARG A 40 -1.55 23.77 26.17
C ARG A 40 -2.83 23.13 26.68
N TRP A 41 -2.89 21.81 26.72
CA TRP A 41 -4.04 21.02 27.17
C TRP A 41 -3.64 19.89 28.14
N PRO A 42 -3.13 20.21 29.35
CA PRO A 42 -2.58 19.23 30.28
C PRO A 42 -3.52 18.07 30.65
N ARG A 43 -4.85 18.30 30.61
CA ARG A 43 -5.86 17.30 30.96
C ARG A 43 -6.31 16.41 29.78
N LYS A 44 -5.92 16.72 28.54
CA LYS A 44 -6.44 16.07 27.33
C LYS A 44 -5.38 15.56 26.35
N TRP A 45 -4.14 16.04 26.46
CA TRP A 45 -3.09 15.78 25.47
C TRP A 45 -2.81 14.29 25.21
N LYS A 46 -2.98 13.43 26.23
CA LYS A 46 -2.77 11.98 26.12
C LYS A 46 -3.76 11.27 25.17
N ALA A 47 -4.84 11.94 24.75
CA ALA A 47 -5.77 11.45 23.74
C ALA A 47 -5.41 11.91 22.32
N LEU A 48 -4.39 12.74 22.16
CA LEU A 48 -3.93 13.19 20.84
C LEU A 48 -3.27 12.02 20.10
N GLN A 49 -3.70 11.78 18.86
CA GLN A 49 -3.14 10.76 17.98
C GLN A 49 -2.51 11.46 16.76
N PRO A 50 -1.31 12.06 16.90
CA PRO A 50 -0.70 12.81 15.81
C PRO A 50 -0.34 11.87 14.65
N MET A 51 -0.60 12.31 13.42
CA MET A 51 -0.32 11.57 12.19
C MET A 51 0.04 12.55 11.07
N PRO A 52 1.22 13.21 11.13
CA PRO A 52 1.55 14.28 10.19
C PRO A 52 1.68 13.77 8.75
N PHE A 53 2.37 12.64 8.54
CA PHE A 53 2.50 12.00 7.24
C PHE A 53 2.85 10.51 7.38
N ARG A 54 2.67 9.77 6.28
CA ARG A 54 3.03 8.36 6.14
C ARG A 54 4.01 8.17 5.01
N PHE A 55 4.78 7.10 5.09
CA PHE A 55 5.70 6.70 4.03
C PHE A 55 5.21 5.47 3.30
N ALA A 56 5.57 5.34 2.03
CA ALA A 56 5.33 4.16 1.24
C ALA A 56 6.53 3.85 0.34
N SER A 57 6.73 2.58 0.00
CA SER A 57 7.78 2.12 -0.92
C SER A 57 7.21 1.25 -2.03
N TRP A 58 7.86 1.35 -3.20
CA TRP A 58 7.58 0.57 -4.40
C TRP A 58 8.71 -0.42 -4.69
N VAL A 59 9.84 -0.28 -3.99
CA VAL A 59 11.04 -1.07 -4.23
C VAL A 59 10.79 -2.52 -3.86
N GLY A 60 10.85 -3.40 -4.86
CA GLY A 60 10.50 -4.82 -4.74
C GLY A 60 9.00 -5.14 -4.85
N TYR A 61 8.17 -4.16 -5.22
CA TYR A 61 6.73 -4.31 -5.41
C TYR A 61 6.24 -3.76 -6.78
N ASP A 62 7.03 -2.91 -7.43
CA ASP A 62 6.77 -2.40 -8.78
C ASP A 62 7.29 -3.36 -9.86
N MET A 63 6.40 -4.16 -10.45
CA MET A 63 6.75 -5.11 -11.51
C MET A 63 6.49 -4.56 -12.92
N ASP A 64 6.11 -3.28 -13.05
CA ASP A 64 5.84 -2.67 -14.35
C ASP A 64 7.16 -2.52 -15.12
N GLY A 65 7.29 -3.24 -16.24
CA GLY A 65 8.52 -3.30 -17.02
C GLY A 65 9.71 -4.02 -16.36
N ARG A 66 9.54 -4.65 -15.18
CA ARG A 66 10.60 -5.36 -14.45
C ARG A 66 10.35 -6.86 -14.35
N THR A 67 11.37 -7.66 -14.69
CA THR A 67 11.33 -9.13 -14.63
C THR A 67 12.14 -9.71 -13.47
N ASP A 68 12.92 -8.89 -12.78
CA ASP A 68 13.81 -9.29 -11.70
C ASP A 68 13.14 -9.25 -10.30
N ILE A 69 11.89 -8.77 -10.23
CA ILE A 69 11.08 -8.75 -9.00
C ILE A 69 10.14 -9.96 -9.00
N GLY A 70 10.50 -10.98 -8.22
CA GLY A 70 9.66 -12.15 -7.96
C GLY A 70 8.76 -11.99 -6.74
N TRP A 71 7.72 -12.83 -6.64
CA TRP A 71 6.84 -12.86 -5.46
C TRP A 71 7.59 -13.24 -4.18
N THR A 72 8.59 -14.12 -4.28
CA THR A 72 9.47 -14.50 -3.16
C THR A 72 10.25 -13.29 -2.65
N THR A 73 10.75 -12.45 -3.58
CA THR A 73 11.44 -11.20 -3.26
C THR A 73 10.54 -10.23 -2.52
N SER A 74 9.32 -9.98 -3.02
CA SER A 74 8.37 -9.08 -2.36
C SER A 74 8.02 -9.54 -0.93
N LEU A 75 7.83 -10.85 -0.71
CA LEU A 75 7.57 -11.39 0.62
C LEU A 75 8.79 -11.33 1.53
N ARG A 76 9.98 -11.66 1.02
CA ARG A 76 11.25 -11.52 1.75
C ARG A 76 11.44 -10.08 2.21
N TYR A 77 11.29 -9.11 1.32
CA TYR A 77 11.42 -7.69 1.67
C TYR A 77 10.41 -7.25 2.70
N ARG A 78 9.14 -7.66 2.59
CA ARG A 78 8.16 -7.31 3.61
C ARG A 78 8.50 -7.91 4.99
N LEU A 79 9.05 -9.12 5.04
CA LEU A 79 9.52 -9.74 6.27
C LEU A 79 10.77 -9.03 6.84
N LEU A 80 11.74 -8.65 5.99
CA LEU A 80 12.92 -7.89 6.41
C LEU A 80 12.55 -6.52 6.96
N GLU A 81 11.69 -5.78 6.23
CA GLU A 81 11.10 -4.52 6.69
C GLU A 81 10.44 -4.67 8.06
N LYS A 82 9.69 -5.77 8.25
CA LYS A 82 9.00 -6.03 9.51
C LYS A 82 9.92 -6.35 10.65
N ALA A 83 10.93 -7.19 10.42
CA ALA A 83 11.94 -7.48 11.42
C ALA A 83 12.66 -6.19 11.84
N GLN A 84 13.07 -5.36 10.88
CA GLN A 84 13.72 -4.08 11.14
C GLN A 84 12.82 -3.13 11.93
N ARG A 85 11.55 -2.98 11.55
CA ARG A 85 10.64 -2.06 12.22
C ARG A 85 10.32 -2.52 13.65
N LEU A 86 10.08 -3.81 13.86
CA LEU A 86 9.85 -4.36 15.20
C LEU A 86 11.06 -4.15 16.13
N THR A 87 12.29 -4.35 15.63
CA THR A 87 13.51 -4.03 16.38
C THR A 87 13.53 -2.56 16.81
N ARG A 88 13.21 -1.64 15.90
CA ARG A 88 13.18 -0.20 16.21
C ARG A 88 12.12 0.17 17.23
N TYR A 89 10.91 -0.41 17.15
CA TYR A 89 9.90 -0.21 18.19
C TYR A 89 10.36 -0.75 19.55
N ALA A 90 10.99 -1.92 19.55
CA ALA A 90 11.53 -2.56 20.74
C ALA A 90 12.66 -1.73 21.38
N GLU A 91 13.50 -1.06 20.58
CA GLU A 91 14.53 -0.14 21.06
C GLU A 91 13.91 1.13 21.65
N ALA A 92 12.94 1.73 20.96
CA ALA A 92 12.27 2.95 21.41
C ALA A 92 11.49 2.77 22.74
N LEU A 93 11.02 1.56 23.01
CA LEU A 93 10.28 1.22 24.23
C LEU A 93 11.16 0.71 25.36
N ARG A 94 12.46 0.49 25.14
CA ARG A 94 13.34 -0.23 26.08
C ARG A 94 13.31 0.31 27.50
N ASP A 95 13.31 1.63 27.64
CA ASP A 95 13.31 2.32 28.93
C ASP A 95 11.89 2.64 29.44
N ALA A 96 10.90 2.70 28.54
CA ALA A 96 9.55 3.16 28.87
C ALA A 96 8.61 1.99 29.23
N ASP A 97 8.73 0.87 28.53
CA ASP A 97 7.98 -0.36 28.77
C ASP A 97 8.83 -1.58 28.35
N PRO A 98 9.67 -2.13 29.25
CA PRO A 98 10.53 -3.26 28.95
C PRO A 98 9.76 -4.53 28.53
N ALA A 99 8.54 -4.73 29.03
CA ALA A 99 7.76 -5.93 28.76
C ALA A 99 7.26 -5.96 27.31
N ILE A 100 6.69 -4.85 26.83
CA ILE A 100 6.30 -4.70 25.42
C ILE A 100 7.55 -4.70 24.55
N ALA A 101 8.62 -4.03 24.98
CA ALA A 101 9.88 -4.01 24.25
C ALA A 101 10.46 -5.42 24.03
N ASP A 102 10.42 -6.31 25.02
CA ASP A 102 10.87 -7.70 24.88
C ASP A 102 9.96 -8.54 23.97
N LYS A 103 8.65 -8.34 24.05
CA LYS A 103 7.68 -8.98 23.16
C LYS A 103 7.96 -8.62 21.70
N LEU A 104 8.19 -7.35 21.40
CA LEU A 104 8.50 -6.89 20.05
C LEU A 104 9.86 -7.38 19.56
N ALA A 105 10.87 -7.45 20.43
CA ALA A 105 12.18 -8.00 20.09
C ALA A 105 12.11 -9.48 19.69
N ARG A 106 11.36 -10.31 20.42
CA ARG A 106 11.15 -11.72 20.04
C ARG A 106 10.40 -11.85 18.72
N ALA A 107 9.36 -11.02 18.50
CA ALA A 107 8.65 -10.99 17.22
C ALA A 107 9.55 -10.56 16.06
N ALA A 108 10.48 -9.64 16.29
CA ALA A 108 11.49 -9.24 15.31
C ALA A 108 12.42 -10.41 14.95
N SER A 109 12.96 -11.11 15.96
CA SER A 109 13.82 -12.28 15.75
C SER A 109 13.11 -13.41 15.01
N HIS A 110 11.87 -13.73 15.39
CA HIS A 110 11.06 -14.72 14.69
C HIS A 110 10.82 -14.33 13.22
N THR A 111 10.47 -13.06 12.97
CA THR A 111 10.27 -12.55 11.61
C THR A 111 11.55 -12.62 10.78
N ALA A 112 12.70 -12.31 11.36
CA ALA A 112 14.00 -12.39 10.69
C ALA A 112 14.39 -13.83 10.32
N GLU A 113 14.01 -14.83 11.13
CA GLU A 113 14.14 -16.25 10.77
C GLU A 113 13.27 -16.57 9.55
N MET A 114 12.00 -16.15 9.55
CA MET A 114 11.12 -16.37 8.40
C MET A 114 11.64 -15.71 7.13
N ALA A 115 12.21 -14.51 7.22
CA ALA A 115 12.82 -13.83 6.07
C ALA A 115 13.99 -14.62 5.46
N ARG A 116 14.81 -15.28 6.29
CA ARG A 116 15.94 -16.11 5.83
C ARG A 116 15.50 -17.33 5.02
N LEU A 117 14.31 -17.86 5.28
CA LEU A 117 13.76 -18.98 4.52
C LEU A 117 13.47 -18.63 3.04
N PHE A 118 13.21 -17.36 2.74
CA PHE A 118 12.94 -16.88 1.37
C PHE A 118 14.20 -16.55 0.55
N VAL A 119 15.40 -16.76 1.10
CA VAL A 119 16.68 -16.56 0.39
C VAL A 119 17.03 -17.78 -0.48
N ALA A 120 16.55 -18.96 -0.11
CA ALA A 120 16.79 -20.18 -0.87
C ALA A 120 16.11 -20.14 -2.25
N ASP A 121 16.66 -20.87 -3.22
CA ASP A 121 15.97 -21.10 -4.49
C ASP A 121 14.68 -21.91 -4.22
N LEU A 122 13.54 -21.25 -4.39
CA LEU A 122 12.21 -21.84 -4.20
C LEU A 122 11.64 -22.42 -5.50
N SER A 123 12.51 -22.86 -6.42
CA SER A 123 12.10 -23.54 -7.65
C SER A 123 11.48 -24.93 -7.40
N ASN A 124 11.85 -25.59 -6.30
CA ASN A 124 11.30 -26.89 -5.91
C ASN A 124 10.02 -26.74 -5.05
N PRO A 125 8.89 -27.36 -5.45
CA PRO A 125 7.63 -27.31 -4.71
C PRO A 125 7.72 -27.78 -3.24
N ALA A 126 8.64 -28.70 -2.92
CA ALA A 126 8.84 -29.16 -1.55
C ALA A 126 9.39 -28.04 -0.65
N ASP A 127 10.31 -27.22 -1.17
CA ASP A 127 10.92 -26.11 -0.45
C ASP A 127 9.89 -24.97 -0.25
N VAL A 128 9.10 -24.66 -1.29
CA VAL A 128 7.95 -23.74 -1.17
C VAL A 128 7.00 -24.18 -0.06
N SER A 129 6.68 -25.48 -0.01
CA SER A 129 5.77 -26.02 0.99
C SER A 129 6.34 -25.92 2.41
N ALA A 130 7.63 -26.19 2.58
CA ALA A 130 8.30 -26.07 3.88
C ALA A 130 8.29 -24.61 4.39
N VAL A 131 8.65 -23.65 3.54
CA VAL A 131 8.64 -22.22 3.88
C VAL A 131 7.22 -21.72 4.17
N ALA A 132 6.25 -22.12 3.34
CA ALA A 132 4.85 -21.78 3.55
C ALA A 132 4.33 -22.30 4.89
N ASN A 133 4.59 -23.57 5.22
CA ASN A 133 4.17 -24.15 6.49
C ASN A 133 4.81 -23.45 7.69
N ALA A 134 6.11 -23.11 7.60
CA ALA A 134 6.81 -22.38 8.66
C ALA A 134 6.20 -20.98 8.89
N LEU A 135 5.96 -20.22 7.80
CA LEU A 135 5.41 -18.87 7.90
C LEU A 135 3.93 -18.86 8.34
N THR A 136 3.16 -19.88 7.95
CA THR A 136 1.72 -19.95 8.24
C THR A 136 1.39 -20.58 9.59
N ALA A 137 2.31 -21.35 10.18
CA ALA A 137 2.13 -21.96 11.50
C ALA A 137 1.83 -20.91 12.60
N ASP A 138 1.12 -21.35 13.63
CA ASP A 138 0.94 -20.58 14.85
C ASP A 138 2.26 -20.55 15.64
N HIS A 139 2.61 -19.37 16.17
CA HIS A 139 3.79 -19.19 16.99
C HIS A 139 3.54 -18.04 17.98
N PRO A 140 3.97 -18.13 19.25
CA PRO A 140 3.72 -17.09 20.25
C PRO A 140 4.30 -15.72 19.86
N ASP A 141 5.40 -15.71 19.11
CA ASP A 141 6.05 -14.49 18.63
C ASP A 141 5.64 -14.11 17.19
N LYS A 142 4.64 -14.78 16.60
CA LYS A 142 4.08 -14.36 15.30
C LYS A 142 3.07 -13.24 15.50
N LEU A 143 3.54 -12.02 15.31
CA LEU A 143 2.72 -10.81 15.41
C LEU A 143 2.25 -10.37 14.01
N VAL A 144 0.96 -10.43 13.71
CA VAL A 144 0.41 -9.96 12.42
C VAL A 144 -0.39 -8.67 12.51
N SER A 145 -0.65 -8.18 13.73
CA SER A 145 -1.37 -6.93 14.00
C SER A 145 -0.72 -6.18 15.15
N LEU A 146 -0.64 -4.86 15.04
CA LEU A 146 -0.20 -3.94 16.08
C LEU A 146 -1.37 -3.34 16.86
N GLU A 147 -2.63 -3.52 16.44
CA GLU A 147 -3.79 -2.96 17.14
C GLU A 147 -3.79 -3.27 18.65
N PRO A 148 -3.52 -4.52 19.11
CA PRO A 148 -3.47 -4.81 20.54
C PRO A 148 -2.31 -4.11 21.25
N VAL A 149 -1.15 -4.00 20.60
CA VAL A 149 0.04 -3.36 21.17
C VAL A 149 -0.16 -1.84 21.28
N ILE A 150 -0.75 -1.22 20.26
CA ILE A 150 -1.11 0.20 20.28
C ILE A 150 -2.08 0.49 21.43
N ALA A 151 -3.11 -0.35 21.59
CA ALA A 151 -4.08 -0.19 22.68
C ALA A 151 -3.44 -0.34 24.07
N GLU A 152 -2.51 -1.28 24.23
CA GLU A 152 -1.71 -1.48 25.44
C GLU A 152 -0.85 -0.23 25.76
N LEU A 153 -0.09 0.27 24.78
CA LEU A 153 0.72 1.49 24.91
C LEU A 153 -0.13 2.72 25.28
N GLU A 154 -1.30 2.89 24.66
CA GLU A 154 -2.21 3.98 24.98
C GLU A 154 -2.83 3.85 26.38
N SER A 155 -3.07 2.62 26.83
CA SER A 155 -3.56 2.36 28.18
C SER A 155 -2.50 2.74 29.21
N GLU A 156 -1.28 2.26 29.05
CA GLU A 156 -0.15 2.57 29.93
C GLU A 156 0.16 4.08 29.97
N ALA A 157 0.11 4.74 28.81
CA ALA A 157 0.32 6.18 28.71
C ALA A 157 -0.68 7.00 29.56
N ARG A 158 -1.92 6.53 29.76
CA ARG A 158 -2.93 7.26 30.56
C ARG A 158 -2.50 7.40 32.01
N SER A 159 -1.95 6.34 32.61
CA SER A 159 -1.50 6.31 34.01
C SER A 159 -0.06 6.75 34.22
N ALA A 160 0.77 6.75 33.18
CA ALA A 160 2.18 7.12 33.29
C ALA A 160 2.42 8.61 33.57
N ASP A 161 3.62 8.96 34.06
CA ASP A 161 4.09 10.34 34.11
C ASP A 161 4.19 10.95 32.70
N ASN A 162 4.35 12.27 32.61
CA ASN A 162 4.31 12.96 31.32
C ASN A 162 5.43 12.52 30.36
N ASP A 163 6.64 12.24 30.85
CA ASP A 163 7.76 11.88 29.99
C ASP A 163 7.59 10.47 29.45
N THR A 164 7.21 9.52 30.30
CA THR A 164 6.91 8.14 29.90
C THR A 164 5.72 8.10 28.94
N ALA A 165 4.62 8.79 29.27
CA ALA A 165 3.43 8.85 28.41
C ALA A 165 3.76 9.40 27.02
N ARG A 166 4.65 10.40 26.93
CA ARG A 166 5.05 10.98 25.64
C ARG A 166 5.82 9.97 24.79
N LYS A 167 6.79 9.25 25.37
CA LYS A 167 7.53 8.18 24.69
C LYS A 167 6.61 7.09 24.15
N LEU A 168 5.69 6.59 24.99
CA LEU A 168 4.72 5.56 24.59
C LEU A 168 3.81 6.04 23.44
N LEU A 169 3.31 7.27 23.52
CA LEU A 169 2.41 7.84 22.51
C LEU A 169 3.13 8.17 21.19
N VAL A 170 4.42 8.54 21.23
CA VAL A 170 5.24 8.65 20.01
C VAL A 170 5.32 7.30 19.31
N VAL A 171 5.69 6.23 20.03
CA VAL A 171 5.77 4.89 19.44
C VAL A 171 4.42 4.42 18.91
N ALA A 172 3.32 4.66 19.64
CA ALA A 172 1.97 4.35 19.17
C ALA A 172 1.59 5.14 17.90
N ALA A 173 1.99 6.42 17.79
CA ALA A 173 1.80 7.21 16.58
C ALA A 173 2.61 6.62 15.40
N SER A 174 3.86 6.21 15.63
CA SER A 174 4.70 5.58 14.63
C SER A 174 4.13 4.24 14.16
N MET A 175 3.62 3.41 15.07
CA MET A 175 2.95 2.14 14.76
C MET A 175 1.71 2.34 13.86
N ARG A 176 0.90 3.37 14.11
CA ARG A 176 -0.24 3.72 13.22
C ARG A 176 0.18 4.26 11.85
N ALA A 177 1.37 4.85 11.77
CA ALA A 177 1.85 5.47 10.55
C ALA A 177 2.47 4.42 9.62
N ASP A 178 3.34 3.57 10.16
CA ASP A 178 4.15 2.61 9.38
C ASP A 178 3.55 1.21 9.35
N GLY A 179 2.78 0.84 10.37
CA GLY A 179 2.35 -0.53 10.59
C GLY A 179 3.51 -1.44 10.98
N LEU A 180 3.44 -2.70 10.54
CA LEU A 180 4.46 -3.69 10.84
C LEU A 180 5.69 -3.58 9.96
N GLY A 181 5.70 -2.82 8.85
CA GLY A 181 6.89 -2.65 8.01
C GLY A 181 7.56 -1.27 8.16
N MET A 182 8.50 -0.97 7.27
CA MET A 182 9.18 0.34 7.23
C MET A 182 8.34 1.46 6.58
N GLY A 183 7.12 1.14 6.18
CA GLY A 183 6.17 2.00 5.49
C GLY A 183 5.08 1.17 4.83
N TRP A 184 4.18 1.84 4.13
CA TRP A 184 3.15 1.19 3.33
C TRP A 184 3.75 0.62 2.04
N ILE A 185 3.07 -0.36 1.45
CA ILE A 185 3.50 -1.00 0.21
C ILE A 185 2.60 -0.61 -0.94
N HIS A 186 3.22 -0.22 -2.05
CA HIS A 186 2.54 0.04 -3.30
C HIS A 186 3.01 -0.99 -4.32
N PHE A 187 2.12 -1.91 -4.69
CA PHE A 187 2.32 -2.77 -5.84
C PHE A 187 1.95 -2.03 -7.11
N ARG A 188 2.64 -2.32 -8.21
CA ARG A 188 2.31 -1.77 -9.51
C ARG A 188 2.25 -2.85 -10.58
N VAL A 189 1.24 -2.72 -11.45
CA VAL A 189 1.01 -3.53 -12.66
C VAL A 189 0.68 -2.65 -13.84
N ASN A 190 0.95 -3.16 -15.04
CA ASN A 190 0.40 -2.59 -16.27
C ASN A 190 -1.03 -3.08 -16.50
N SER A 191 -1.90 -2.23 -17.04
CA SER A 191 -3.30 -2.57 -17.35
C SER A 191 -3.45 -3.83 -18.23
N SER A 192 -2.53 -4.05 -19.17
CA SER A 192 -2.52 -5.22 -20.04
C SER A 192 -2.39 -6.54 -19.27
N GLN A 193 -1.68 -6.56 -18.14
CA GLN A 193 -1.52 -7.74 -17.29
C GLN A 193 -2.86 -8.12 -16.63
N LEU A 194 -3.65 -7.13 -16.20
CA LEU A 194 -5.00 -7.34 -15.68
C LEU A 194 -5.94 -7.83 -16.77
N HIS A 195 -5.87 -7.24 -17.96
CA HIS A 195 -6.66 -7.66 -19.12
C HIS A 195 -6.39 -9.10 -19.51
N ASN A 196 -5.11 -9.49 -19.56
CA ASN A 196 -4.73 -10.87 -19.87
C ASN A 196 -5.22 -11.85 -18.79
N ALA A 197 -5.15 -11.45 -17.51
CA ALA A 197 -5.63 -12.26 -16.39
C ALA A 197 -7.15 -12.50 -16.43
N ILE A 198 -7.93 -11.49 -16.81
CA ILE A 198 -9.39 -11.56 -16.79
C ILE A 198 -9.98 -12.15 -18.08
N ARG A 199 -9.27 -12.05 -19.22
CA ARG A 199 -9.78 -12.43 -20.55
C ARG A 199 -10.46 -13.80 -20.57
N HIS A 200 -9.79 -14.84 -20.07
CA HIS A 200 -10.35 -16.19 -20.05
C HIS A 200 -11.53 -16.39 -19.09
N ARG A 201 -11.71 -15.49 -18.11
CA ARG A 201 -12.81 -15.56 -17.13
C ARG A 201 -14.03 -14.77 -17.60
N ILE A 202 -13.82 -13.59 -18.17
CA ILE A 202 -14.90 -12.72 -18.65
C ILE A 202 -15.49 -13.22 -19.95
N ASP A 203 -14.64 -13.78 -20.82
CA ASP A 203 -15.03 -14.27 -22.13
C ASP A 203 -14.18 -15.48 -22.54
N PRO A 204 -14.60 -16.70 -22.13
CA PRO A 204 -13.93 -17.94 -22.50
C PRO A 204 -13.83 -18.16 -24.02
N GLU A 205 -14.72 -17.55 -24.82
CA GLU A 205 -14.75 -17.69 -26.28
C GLU A 205 -13.86 -16.66 -27.02
N GLY A 206 -13.38 -15.62 -26.33
CA GLY A 206 -12.40 -14.64 -26.84
C GLY A 206 -12.91 -13.64 -27.89
N LYS A 207 -14.22 -13.42 -27.99
CA LYS A 207 -14.88 -12.50 -28.95
C LYS A 207 -15.13 -11.09 -28.38
N LEU A 208 -15.01 -10.89 -27.08
CA LEU A 208 -15.39 -9.68 -26.35
C LEU A 208 -14.24 -8.67 -26.34
N ASN A 209 -14.53 -7.45 -26.80
CA ASN A 209 -13.64 -6.31 -26.59
C ASN A 209 -13.81 -5.79 -25.15
N LEU A 210 -12.72 -5.76 -24.37
CA LEU A 210 -12.71 -5.29 -22.97
C LEU A 210 -13.05 -3.80 -22.81
N ALA A 211 -12.95 -3.01 -23.89
CA ALA A 211 -13.37 -1.61 -23.95
C ALA A 211 -14.89 -1.43 -24.12
N SER A 212 -15.63 -2.51 -24.43
CA SER A 212 -17.03 -2.43 -24.80
C SER A 212 -17.97 -2.30 -23.60
N GLN A 213 -19.17 -1.76 -23.84
CA GLN A 213 -20.25 -1.76 -22.84
C GLN A 213 -20.64 -3.18 -22.42
N ALA A 214 -20.55 -4.17 -23.31
CA ALA A 214 -20.81 -5.57 -22.98
C ALA A 214 -19.79 -6.10 -21.95
N ALA A 215 -18.51 -5.72 -22.06
CA ALA A 215 -17.50 -6.06 -21.06
C ALA A 215 -17.77 -5.40 -19.71
N LEU A 216 -18.23 -4.15 -19.70
CA LEU A 216 -18.62 -3.47 -18.47
C LEU A 216 -19.79 -4.19 -17.77
N VAL A 217 -20.83 -4.55 -18.51
CA VAL A 217 -21.97 -5.32 -17.98
C VAL A 217 -21.51 -6.67 -17.42
N ARG A 218 -20.68 -7.40 -18.16
CA ARG A 218 -20.16 -8.69 -17.70
C ARG A 218 -19.29 -8.56 -16.44
N MET A 219 -18.46 -7.52 -16.36
CA MET A 219 -17.67 -7.23 -15.17
C MET A 219 -18.53 -6.93 -13.95
N ARG A 220 -19.67 -6.23 -14.12
CA ARG A 220 -20.63 -5.99 -13.03
C ARG A 220 -21.20 -7.30 -12.48
N GLU A 221 -21.60 -8.22 -13.35
CA GLU A 221 -22.09 -9.55 -12.97
C GLU A 221 -21.02 -10.33 -12.20
N MET A 222 -19.80 -10.39 -12.74
CA MET A 222 -18.68 -11.08 -12.10
C MET A 222 -18.35 -10.49 -10.71
N LEU A 223 -18.39 -9.16 -10.56
CA LEU A 223 -18.17 -8.51 -9.27
C LEU A 223 -19.27 -8.78 -8.24
N ALA A 224 -20.51 -8.95 -8.69
CA ALA A 224 -21.65 -9.30 -7.85
C ALA A 224 -21.61 -10.77 -7.40
N GLU A 225 -21.11 -11.66 -8.26
CA GLU A 225 -21.02 -13.10 -8.00
C GLU A 225 -19.70 -13.52 -7.32
N ALA A 226 -18.69 -12.65 -7.31
CA ALA A 226 -17.36 -12.94 -6.76
C ALA A 226 -17.44 -13.35 -5.28
N ARG A 227 -17.02 -14.59 -4.99
CA ARG A 227 -16.86 -15.11 -3.63
C ARG A 227 -15.38 -15.34 -3.35
N PRO A 228 -14.89 -14.98 -2.14
CA PRO A 228 -13.51 -15.22 -1.77
C PRO A 228 -13.11 -16.70 -1.93
N LEU A 229 -12.01 -16.92 -2.63
CA LEU A 229 -11.34 -18.20 -2.75
C LEU A 229 -10.30 -18.35 -1.64
N LYS A 230 -10.02 -19.58 -1.23
CA LYS A 230 -8.87 -19.85 -0.36
C LYS A 230 -7.58 -19.66 -1.17
N SER A 231 -6.83 -18.61 -0.86
CA SER A 231 -5.48 -18.41 -1.36
C SER A 231 -4.45 -19.03 -0.40
N ASN A 232 -3.44 -19.71 -0.94
CA ASN A 232 -2.29 -20.18 -0.19
C ASN A 232 -1.00 -20.01 -1.02
N PHE A 233 0.15 -20.29 -0.39
CA PHE A 233 1.45 -20.22 -1.05
C PHE A 233 1.62 -21.19 -2.23
N ALA A 234 0.94 -22.34 -2.21
CA ALA A 234 0.98 -23.27 -3.34
C ALA A 234 0.33 -22.65 -4.59
N ALA A 235 -0.82 -22.02 -4.43
CA ALA A 235 -1.46 -21.26 -5.51
C ALA A 235 -0.56 -20.11 -6.00
N LEU A 236 0.09 -19.39 -5.08
CA LEU A 236 1.02 -18.31 -5.41
C LEU A 236 2.21 -18.79 -6.25
N ALA A 237 2.78 -19.96 -5.91
CA ALA A 237 3.95 -20.50 -6.59
C ALA A 237 3.65 -21.01 -8.02
N ILE A 238 2.46 -21.56 -8.26
CA ILE A 238 2.08 -22.12 -9.57
C ILE A 238 1.32 -21.13 -10.47
N GLU A 239 0.76 -20.06 -9.91
CA GLU A 239 -0.01 -19.06 -10.67
C GLU A 239 0.88 -18.45 -11.75
N SER A 240 0.46 -18.46 -13.01
CA SER A 240 1.27 -17.97 -14.15
C SER A 240 1.00 -16.50 -14.49
N SER A 241 -0.18 -15.98 -14.14
CA SER A 241 -0.53 -14.58 -14.38
C SER A 241 0.14 -13.67 -13.36
N THR A 242 0.97 -12.74 -13.82
CA THR A 242 1.64 -11.74 -12.96
C THR A 242 0.62 -10.97 -12.11
N ALA A 243 -0.48 -10.52 -12.70
CA ALA A 243 -1.49 -9.74 -11.98
C ALA A 243 -2.17 -10.58 -10.88
N VAL A 244 -2.63 -11.81 -11.20
CA VAL A 244 -3.26 -12.69 -10.20
C VAL A 244 -2.26 -13.05 -9.09
N ARG A 245 -1.01 -13.34 -9.47
CA ARG A 245 0.07 -13.65 -8.53
C ARG A 245 0.32 -12.50 -7.57
N GLN A 246 0.27 -11.25 -8.01
CA GLN A 246 0.39 -10.11 -7.11
C GLN A 246 -0.76 -10.02 -6.10
N PHE A 247 -2.02 -10.20 -6.52
CA PHE A 247 -3.13 -10.22 -5.56
C PHE A 247 -3.04 -11.39 -4.57
N LEU A 248 -2.56 -12.56 -5.01
CA LEU A 248 -2.24 -13.67 -4.11
C LEU A 248 -1.14 -13.27 -3.11
N ALA A 249 -0.07 -12.61 -3.57
CA ALA A 249 1.00 -12.14 -2.68
C ALA A 249 0.47 -11.13 -1.65
N MET A 250 -0.37 -10.17 -2.07
CA MET A 250 -1.06 -9.25 -1.17
C MET A 250 -1.89 -9.98 -0.13
N ALA A 251 -2.66 -10.99 -0.54
CA ALA A 251 -3.46 -11.81 0.37
C ALA A 251 -2.57 -12.56 1.38
N GLN A 252 -1.42 -13.10 0.96
CA GLN A 252 -0.50 -13.74 1.89
C GLN A 252 0.19 -12.74 2.84
N ILE A 253 0.52 -11.54 2.37
CA ILE A 253 1.05 -10.46 3.22
C ILE A 253 0.02 -10.11 4.30
N LEU A 254 -1.22 -9.84 3.90
CA LEU A 254 -2.31 -9.47 4.81
C LEU A 254 -2.66 -10.59 5.79
N ALA A 255 -2.62 -11.85 5.35
CA ALA A 255 -2.97 -12.97 6.21
C ALA A 255 -1.87 -13.36 7.22
N HIS A 256 -0.59 -13.19 6.86
CA HIS A 256 0.51 -13.84 7.59
C HIS A 256 1.66 -12.93 7.99
N ILE A 257 1.72 -11.70 7.48
CA ILE A 257 2.83 -10.79 7.72
C ILE A 257 2.35 -9.50 8.38
N ASP A 258 1.36 -8.82 7.80
CA ASP A 258 0.83 -7.55 8.29
C ASP A 258 -0.64 -7.39 7.88
N ALA A 259 -1.54 -7.68 8.82
CA ALA A 259 -2.99 -7.66 8.61
C ALA A 259 -3.59 -6.25 8.68
N ASP A 260 -2.88 -5.30 9.29
CA ASP A 260 -3.44 -3.98 9.58
C ASP A 260 -3.25 -3.05 8.39
N THR A 261 -2.04 -3.03 7.82
CA THR A 261 -1.59 -2.02 6.86
C THR A 261 -2.26 -2.19 5.49
N PRO A 262 -2.93 -1.15 4.96
CA PRO A 262 -3.46 -1.17 3.61
C PRO A 262 -2.38 -1.30 2.55
N ILE A 263 -2.74 -1.91 1.42
CA ILE A 263 -1.87 -2.05 0.26
C ILE A 263 -2.42 -1.19 -0.87
N ARG A 264 -1.59 -0.41 -1.55
CA ARG A 264 -2.03 0.29 -2.76
C ARG A 264 -1.68 -0.53 -4.00
N MET A 265 -2.67 -0.75 -4.87
CA MET A 265 -2.49 -1.36 -6.19
C MET A 265 -2.52 -0.26 -7.25
N LEU A 266 -1.37 0.00 -7.84
CA LEU A 266 -1.17 1.00 -8.87
C LEU A 266 -1.33 0.35 -10.24
N VAL A 267 -2.16 0.95 -11.08
CA VAL A 267 -2.44 0.42 -12.41
C VAL A 267 -1.95 1.42 -13.44
N ALA A 268 -0.79 1.13 -14.03
CA ALA A 268 -0.21 1.90 -15.12
C ALA A 268 -1.02 1.76 -16.41
N GLU A 269 -0.92 2.75 -17.29
CA GLU A 269 -1.62 2.81 -18.58
C GLU A 269 -3.12 2.49 -18.45
N CYS A 270 -3.79 3.09 -17.44
CA CYS A 270 -5.18 2.78 -17.13
C CYS A 270 -6.15 3.66 -17.93
N GLU A 271 -6.58 3.16 -19.10
CA GLU A 271 -7.44 3.94 -20.00
C GLU A 271 -8.94 3.59 -19.94
N GLN A 272 -9.31 2.52 -19.21
CA GLN A 272 -10.67 1.96 -19.21
C GLN A 272 -11.18 1.66 -17.79
N PRO A 273 -12.42 2.04 -17.43
CA PRO A 273 -13.00 1.73 -16.12
C PRO A 273 -13.03 0.23 -15.81
N THR A 274 -13.20 -0.62 -16.85
CA THR A 274 -13.18 -2.08 -16.75
C THR A 274 -11.86 -2.62 -16.19
N THR A 275 -10.74 -1.92 -16.40
CA THR A 275 -9.44 -2.27 -15.80
C THR A 275 -9.48 -2.13 -14.28
N VAL A 276 -10.04 -1.04 -13.76
CA VAL A 276 -10.19 -0.83 -12.31
C VAL A 276 -11.14 -1.85 -11.70
N LEU A 277 -12.28 -2.10 -12.36
CA LEU A 277 -13.23 -3.12 -11.94
C LEU A 277 -12.61 -4.53 -11.93
N THR A 278 -11.69 -4.81 -12.86
CA THR A 278 -10.93 -6.07 -12.89
C THR A 278 -10.01 -6.21 -11.69
N ALA A 279 -9.28 -5.16 -11.33
CA ALA A 279 -8.46 -5.14 -10.12
C ALA A 279 -9.32 -5.34 -8.85
N LEU A 280 -10.48 -4.66 -8.76
CA LEU A 280 -11.44 -4.87 -7.66
C LEU A 280 -12.00 -6.28 -7.62
N TYR A 281 -12.25 -6.88 -8.79
CA TYR A 281 -12.71 -8.26 -8.88
C TYR A 281 -11.68 -9.22 -8.29
N PHE A 282 -10.40 -9.08 -8.62
CA PHE A 282 -9.36 -9.91 -8.02
C PHE A 282 -9.18 -9.65 -6.53
N ALA A 283 -9.21 -8.39 -6.09
CA ALA A 283 -9.18 -8.07 -4.66
C ALA A 283 -10.32 -8.76 -3.89
N ARG A 284 -11.55 -8.75 -4.43
CA ARG A 284 -12.70 -9.45 -3.84
C ARG A 284 -12.58 -10.96 -3.91
N LEU A 285 -12.10 -11.49 -5.04
CA LEU A 285 -11.88 -12.92 -5.24
C LEU A 285 -10.89 -13.49 -4.23
N PHE A 286 -9.95 -12.69 -3.72
CA PHE A 286 -9.01 -13.11 -2.68
C PHE A 286 -9.34 -12.55 -1.30
N GLY A 287 -10.51 -11.91 -1.13
CA GLY A 287 -11.00 -11.44 0.17
C GLY A 287 -10.20 -10.31 0.79
N ILE A 288 -9.60 -9.43 -0.04
CA ILE A 288 -8.76 -8.31 0.38
C ILE A 288 -9.27 -6.94 -0.12
N ASP A 289 -10.49 -6.87 -0.63
CA ASP A 289 -11.08 -5.62 -1.16
C ASP A 289 -11.37 -4.57 -0.09
N ASP A 290 -11.31 -4.93 1.19
CA ASP A 290 -11.36 -4.02 2.33
C ASP A 290 -9.99 -3.46 2.73
N LYS A 291 -8.88 -3.99 2.22
CA LYS A 291 -7.50 -3.59 2.53
C LYS A 291 -6.71 -3.05 1.33
N VAL A 292 -7.15 -3.31 0.10
CA VAL A 292 -6.48 -2.87 -1.13
C VAL A 292 -7.09 -1.57 -1.68
N ASP A 293 -6.25 -0.55 -1.88
CA ASP A 293 -6.57 0.71 -2.55
C ASP A 293 -6.16 0.65 -4.03
N VAL A 294 -7.12 0.52 -4.97
CA VAL A 294 -6.83 0.50 -6.42
C VAL A 294 -6.73 1.94 -6.94
N SER A 295 -5.61 2.27 -7.58
CA SER A 295 -5.28 3.61 -8.05
C SER A 295 -4.94 3.58 -9.55
N PRO A 296 -5.86 3.95 -10.45
CA PRO A 296 -5.57 4.08 -11.88
C PRO A 296 -4.62 5.25 -12.14
N LEU A 297 -3.61 5.04 -12.99
CA LEU A 297 -2.65 6.05 -13.40
C LEU A 297 -3.04 6.68 -14.74
N PHE A 298 -3.25 7.99 -14.70
CA PHE A 298 -3.50 8.84 -15.86
C PHE A 298 -2.19 9.49 -16.29
N GLU A 299 -1.55 8.92 -17.30
CA GLU A 299 -0.23 9.33 -17.79
C GLU A 299 -0.12 9.38 -19.32
N THR A 300 -1.05 8.74 -20.05
CA THR A 300 -1.13 8.79 -21.50
C THR A 300 -1.97 9.98 -21.97
N GLU A 301 -1.75 10.42 -23.22
CA GLU A 301 -2.58 11.45 -23.86
C GLU A 301 -4.06 11.06 -23.82
N THR A 302 -4.39 9.85 -24.27
CA THR A 302 -5.76 9.30 -24.25
C THR A 302 -6.36 9.31 -22.85
N ALA A 303 -5.59 8.91 -21.83
CA ALA A 303 -6.06 8.87 -20.44
C ALA A 303 -6.35 10.29 -19.91
N LEU A 304 -5.54 11.28 -20.26
CA LEU A 304 -5.76 12.67 -19.85
C LEU A 304 -6.93 13.33 -20.59
N GLU A 305 -7.06 13.10 -21.89
CA GLU A 305 -8.17 13.65 -22.68
C GLU A 305 -9.52 13.05 -22.27
N HIS A 306 -9.54 11.76 -21.94
CA HIS A 306 -10.77 11.02 -21.66
C HIS A 306 -11.00 10.74 -20.18
N GLY A 307 -10.08 11.16 -19.29
CA GLY A 307 -10.12 10.84 -17.87
C GLY A 307 -11.38 11.32 -17.16
N GLY A 308 -11.96 12.45 -17.59
CA GLY A 308 -13.26 12.90 -17.06
C GLY A 308 -14.38 11.89 -17.30
N ARG A 309 -14.52 11.38 -18.55
CA ARG A 309 -15.54 10.36 -18.88
C ARG A 309 -15.25 9.02 -18.22
N PHE A 310 -13.96 8.67 -18.08
CA PHE A 310 -13.55 7.50 -17.32
C PHE A 310 -14.06 7.58 -15.88
N LEU A 311 -13.85 8.72 -15.21
CA LEU A 311 -14.25 8.91 -13.82
C LEU A 311 -15.76 8.89 -13.66
N ASP A 312 -16.50 9.55 -14.56
CA ASP A 312 -17.96 9.51 -14.57
C ASP A 312 -18.49 8.08 -14.66
N ALA A 313 -17.94 7.29 -15.58
CA ALA A 313 -18.34 5.90 -15.78
C ALA A 313 -17.96 5.01 -14.60
N LEU A 314 -16.75 5.14 -14.06
CA LEU A 314 -16.28 4.34 -12.93
C LEU A 314 -17.06 4.62 -11.65
N LEU A 315 -17.28 5.90 -11.31
CA LEU A 315 -17.93 6.30 -10.06
C LEU A 315 -19.45 6.09 -10.11
N ALA A 316 -20.05 5.95 -11.30
CA ALA A 316 -21.43 5.52 -11.47
C ALA A 316 -21.66 4.05 -11.06
N GLU A 317 -20.60 3.23 -11.03
CA GLU A 317 -20.71 1.80 -10.71
C GLU A 317 -21.06 1.57 -9.23
N PRO A 318 -22.20 0.91 -8.91
CA PRO A 318 -22.58 0.65 -7.51
C PRO A 318 -21.52 -0.14 -6.72
N ALA A 319 -20.87 -1.11 -7.38
CA ALA A 319 -19.81 -1.90 -6.77
C ALA A 319 -18.58 -1.04 -6.41
N TYR A 320 -18.22 -0.07 -7.26
CA TYR A 320 -17.12 0.85 -6.99
C TYR A 320 -17.46 1.81 -5.84
N ARG A 321 -18.69 2.34 -5.81
CA ARG A 321 -19.14 3.23 -4.71
C ARG A 321 -19.12 2.51 -3.36
N ALA A 322 -19.62 1.28 -3.31
CA ALA A 322 -19.60 0.47 -2.09
C ALA A 322 -18.17 0.18 -1.62
N TYR A 323 -17.27 -0.10 -2.55
CA TYR A 323 -15.83 -0.25 -2.29
C TYR A 323 -15.22 1.05 -1.74
N ALA A 324 -15.40 2.18 -2.42
CA ALA A 324 -14.86 3.47 -2.02
C ALA A 324 -15.37 3.92 -0.65
N ALA A 325 -16.66 3.70 -0.36
CA ALA A 325 -17.25 3.97 0.94
C ALA A 325 -16.62 3.10 2.04
N ARG A 326 -16.40 1.80 1.79
CA ARG A 326 -15.73 0.90 2.74
C ARG A 326 -14.28 1.31 3.01
N ARG A 327 -13.55 1.71 1.97
CA ARG A 327 -12.16 2.17 2.06
C ARG A 327 -12.02 3.58 2.62
N GLY A 328 -13.11 4.36 2.61
CA GLY A 328 -13.13 5.77 2.99
C GLY A 328 -12.38 6.69 2.02
N ARG A 329 -12.04 6.20 0.82
CA ARG A 329 -11.33 7.00 -0.19
C ARG A 329 -11.58 6.55 -1.64
N VAL A 330 -11.45 7.49 -2.57
CA VAL A 330 -11.29 7.26 -4.01
C VAL A 330 -9.84 7.60 -4.36
N CYS A 331 -9.08 6.63 -4.87
CA CYS A 331 -7.67 6.82 -5.20
C CYS A 331 -7.49 7.01 -6.71
N ILE A 332 -6.72 8.01 -7.12
CA ILE A 332 -6.21 8.16 -8.49
C ILE A 332 -4.72 8.48 -8.48
N GLN A 333 -4.10 8.26 -9.63
CA GLN A 333 -2.70 8.55 -9.87
C GLN A 333 -2.54 9.44 -11.11
N THR A 334 -1.61 10.38 -11.10
CA THR A 334 -1.32 11.22 -12.28
C THR A 334 0.16 11.30 -12.56
N GLY A 335 0.54 11.10 -13.82
CA GLY A 335 1.93 11.06 -14.26
C GLY A 335 2.38 12.33 -14.94
N PHE A 336 3.01 13.26 -14.21
CA PHE A 336 3.48 14.54 -14.75
C PHE A 336 4.62 14.37 -15.76
N SER A 337 5.65 13.59 -15.39
CA SER A 337 6.81 13.38 -16.26
C SER A 337 6.42 12.70 -17.58
N ASP A 338 5.64 11.62 -17.51
CA ASP A 338 5.22 10.86 -18.68
C ASP A 338 4.24 11.66 -19.54
N ALA A 339 3.21 12.26 -18.95
CA ALA A 339 2.30 13.14 -19.70
C ALA A 339 3.04 14.30 -20.37
N GLY A 340 3.95 14.93 -19.64
CA GLY A 340 4.74 16.04 -20.16
C GLY A 340 5.70 15.64 -21.28
N ARG A 341 6.11 14.37 -21.36
CA ARG A 341 6.86 13.83 -22.50
C ARG A 341 6.02 13.75 -23.77
N PHE A 342 4.72 13.49 -23.66
CA PHE A 342 3.80 13.36 -24.80
C PHE A 342 3.25 14.70 -25.28
N VAL A 343 2.71 15.52 -24.38
CA VAL A 343 1.97 16.74 -24.73
C VAL A 343 2.65 18.04 -24.29
N GLY A 344 3.82 17.95 -23.66
CA GLY A 344 4.51 19.08 -23.03
C GLY A 344 4.06 19.34 -21.59
N GLN A 345 4.96 19.90 -20.78
CA GLN A 345 4.75 20.04 -19.33
C GLN A 345 3.59 20.98 -18.95
N ILE A 346 3.42 22.10 -19.65
CA ILE A 346 2.32 23.06 -19.36
C ILE A 346 0.95 22.44 -19.70
N PRO A 347 0.73 21.89 -20.92
CA PRO A 347 -0.53 21.20 -21.21
C PRO A 347 -0.82 20.02 -20.28
N ALA A 348 0.21 19.23 -19.91
CA ALA A 348 0.06 18.12 -18.97
C ALA A 348 -0.42 18.59 -17.59
N ALA A 349 0.20 19.64 -17.02
CA ALA A 349 -0.21 20.19 -15.73
C ALA A 349 -1.66 20.68 -15.75
N LEU A 350 -2.08 21.42 -16.79
CA LEU A 350 -3.46 21.89 -16.93
C LEU A 350 -4.46 20.74 -17.15
N ALA A 351 -4.06 19.68 -17.85
CA ALA A 351 -4.90 18.50 -18.04
C ALA A 351 -5.10 17.74 -16.73
N ILE A 352 -4.04 17.58 -15.93
CA ILE A 352 -4.08 16.95 -14.61
C ILE A 352 -4.95 17.76 -13.65
N GLU A 353 -4.79 19.08 -13.60
CA GLU A 353 -5.62 19.96 -12.77
C GLU A 353 -7.12 19.82 -13.13
N ARG A 354 -7.44 19.84 -14.43
CA ARG A 354 -8.81 19.59 -14.90
C ARG A 354 -9.31 18.21 -14.49
N LEU A 355 -8.48 17.18 -14.58
CA LEU A 355 -8.84 15.81 -14.16
C LEU A 355 -9.18 15.75 -12.67
N GLN A 356 -8.41 16.44 -11.81
CA GLN A 356 -8.67 16.53 -10.38
C GLN A 356 -10.00 17.25 -10.09
N GLY A 357 -10.29 18.34 -10.82
CA GLY A 357 -11.60 19.00 -10.77
C GLY A 357 -12.75 18.06 -11.19
N ARG A 358 -12.57 17.31 -12.28
CA ARG A 358 -13.54 16.30 -12.75
C ARG A 358 -13.75 15.19 -11.74
N LEU A 359 -12.71 14.76 -11.01
CA LEU A 359 -12.85 13.79 -9.93
C LEU A 359 -13.78 14.32 -8.83
N ALA A 360 -13.59 15.57 -8.38
CA ALA A 360 -14.42 16.18 -7.36
C ALA A 360 -15.89 16.29 -7.80
N GLU A 361 -16.14 16.71 -9.05
CA GLU A 361 -17.48 16.74 -9.66
C GLU A 361 -18.12 15.35 -9.71
N ALA A 362 -17.40 14.34 -10.21
CA ALA A 362 -17.89 12.97 -10.34
C ALA A 362 -18.17 12.34 -8.97
N MET A 363 -17.34 12.60 -7.95
CA MET A 363 -17.58 12.16 -6.57
C MET A 363 -18.87 12.78 -6.02
N THR A 364 -19.08 14.07 -6.25
CA THR A 364 -20.30 14.78 -5.83
C THR A 364 -21.54 14.20 -6.51
N ALA A 365 -21.50 14.05 -7.84
CA ALA A 365 -22.61 13.51 -8.63
C ALA A 365 -23.01 12.08 -8.23
N ASN A 366 -22.07 11.31 -7.68
CA ASN A 366 -22.26 9.92 -7.31
C ASN A 366 -22.48 9.68 -5.81
N GLY A 367 -22.61 10.74 -4.99
CA GLY A 367 -22.90 10.64 -3.56
C GLY A 367 -21.70 10.22 -2.70
N LEU A 368 -20.47 10.51 -3.16
CA LEU A 368 -19.22 10.16 -2.48
C LEU A 368 -18.61 11.33 -1.70
N THR A 369 -19.43 12.29 -1.24
CA THR A 369 -18.96 13.49 -0.52
C THR A 369 -18.42 13.20 0.89
N GLY A 370 -18.77 12.04 1.47
CA GLY A 370 -18.21 11.55 2.74
C GLY A 370 -16.93 10.72 2.58
N VAL A 371 -16.37 10.65 1.37
CA VAL A 371 -15.22 9.82 1.01
C VAL A 371 -14.06 10.73 0.60
N ALA A 372 -12.83 10.45 1.06
CA ALA A 372 -11.68 11.27 0.73
C ALA A 372 -11.23 11.09 -0.74
N ALA A 373 -10.90 12.17 -1.44
CA ALA A 373 -10.16 12.08 -2.70
C ALA A 373 -8.66 11.92 -2.37
N LEU A 374 -8.07 10.79 -2.76
CA LEU A 374 -6.65 10.55 -2.61
C LEU A 374 -6.00 10.62 -3.99
N ILE A 375 -5.28 11.71 -4.24
CA ILE A 375 -4.53 11.91 -5.48
C ILE A 375 -3.06 11.64 -5.19
N PHE A 376 -2.46 10.73 -5.94
CA PHE A 376 -1.03 10.47 -5.84
C PHE A 376 -0.32 10.84 -7.14
N ASN A 377 0.46 11.90 -7.08
CA ASN A 377 1.22 12.40 -8.20
C ASN A 377 2.56 11.65 -8.29
N THR A 378 2.88 11.10 -9.46
CA THR A 378 4.18 10.46 -9.69
C THR A 378 5.23 11.53 -10.06
N HIS A 379 6.44 11.10 -10.43
CA HIS A 379 7.56 12.00 -10.69
C HIS A 379 7.24 13.11 -11.71
N GLY A 380 7.92 14.25 -11.57
CA GLY A 380 7.82 15.39 -12.49
C GLY A 380 6.93 16.55 -12.01
N GLU A 381 6.21 16.38 -10.89
CA GLU A 381 5.45 17.47 -10.28
C GLU A 381 6.36 18.49 -9.55
N SER A 382 5.94 19.76 -9.48
CA SER A 382 6.59 20.81 -8.71
C SER A 382 6.74 20.46 -7.22
N MET A 383 5.71 19.88 -6.62
CA MET A 383 5.72 19.42 -5.21
C MET A 383 6.77 18.33 -4.96
N GLY A 384 7.18 17.60 -6.00
CA GLY A 384 8.24 16.59 -5.92
C GLY A 384 9.65 17.15 -5.76
N ARG A 385 9.84 18.48 -5.79
CA ARG A 385 11.16 19.13 -5.61
C ARG A 385 11.65 19.13 -4.16
N GLY A 386 10.73 19.03 -3.19
CA GLY A 386 11.03 19.07 -1.77
C GLY A 386 11.51 20.44 -1.25
N ALA A 387 11.80 20.49 0.06
CA ALA A 387 12.25 21.68 0.78
C ALA A 387 11.34 22.91 0.57
N ASP A 388 11.91 24.11 0.58
CA ASP A 388 11.20 25.40 0.56
C ASP A 388 10.33 25.63 -0.70
N TYR A 389 10.55 24.86 -1.77
CA TYR A 389 9.73 24.95 -2.99
C TYR A 389 8.32 24.37 -2.82
N ALA A 390 8.09 23.51 -1.81
CA ALA A 390 6.76 22.98 -1.52
C ALA A 390 5.89 23.97 -0.72
N GLU A 391 6.48 24.99 -0.09
CA GLU A 391 5.77 26.02 0.69
C GLU A 391 5.32 27.21 -0.16
N ALA A 392 5.92 27.42 -1.35
CA ALA A 392 5.69 28.61 -2.18
C ALA A 392 4.42 28.56 -3.07
N LEU A 393 3.41 27.75 -2.71
CA LEU A 393 2.16 27.57 -3.48
C LEU A 393 0.87 27.94 -2.72
N GLU A 394 0.97 28.56 -1.55
CA GLU A 394 -0.13 29.37 -0.97
C GLU A 394 -0.05 30.83 -1.44
#